data_AF-A0A413FWK2-F1
#
_entry.id   AF-A0A413FWK2-F1
#
_cell.length_a   1.000
_cell.length_b   1.000
_cell.length_c   1.000
_cell.angle_alpha   90.00
_cell.angle_beta   90.00
_cell.angle_gamma   90.00
#
_symmetry.space_group_name_H-M   'P 1'
#
loop_
_entity.id
_entity.type
_entity.pdbx_description
1 polymer ?
#
loop_
_entity_poly.entity_id
_entity_poly.type
_entity_poly.pdbx_seq_one_letter_code
_entity_poly.pdbx_strand_id
1 'polypeptide(L)'
;MWHNLNHIDEADQLLRRKEIYEELHPETRKGFAGAKARWENATETVSVATDEKSFSEDTAQKLGVAPRTVEMKVQIAKNLTPEVKAAVKESGISEKNALKLARIKDEDKQKEAAQRPF
;
A
#
# COMPACT_ATOMS: atom_id res chain seq x y z
N MET A 1 0.91 17.91 -16.84
CA MET A 1 1.80 18.49 -15.81
C MET A 1 1.77 17.52 -14.63
N TRP A 2 2.82 16.74 -14.42
CA TRP A 2 2.88 15.85 -13.26
C TRP A 2 3.10 16.74 -12.05
N HIS A 3 2.19 16.69 -11.07
CA HIS A 3 2.39 17.40 -9.82
C HIS A 3 3.70 16.90 -9.22
N ASN A 4 4.59 17.82 -8.86
CA ASN A 4 5.88 17.54 -8.21
C ASN A 4 5.60 17.16 -6.74
N LEU A 5 4.82 16.09 -6.56
CA LEU A 5 4.32 15.65 -5.27
C LEU A 5 5.44 14.88 -4.58
N ASN A 6 5.66 15.14 -3.30
CA ASN A 6 6.63 14.36 -2.55
C ASN A 6 6.17 12.90 -2.49
N HIS A 7 7.12 11.96 -2.52
CA HIS A 7 6.85 10.52 -2.58
C HIS A 7 5.94 10.01 -1.44
N ILE A 8 5.91 10.69 -0.29
CA ILE A 8 4.99 10.39 0.82
C ILE A 8 3.55 10.82 0.49
N ASP A 9 3.36 11.97 -0.15
CA ASP A 9 2.02 12.41 -0.55
C ASP A 9 1.44 11.48 -1.63
N GLU A 10 2.29 11.03 -2.57
CA GLU A 10 1.88 10.03 -3.55
C GLU A 10 1.49 8.71 -2.88
N ALA A 11 2.24 8.31 -1.86
CA ALA A 11 1.95 7.11 -1.08
C ALA A 11 0.61 7.23 -0.33
N ASP A 12 0.32 8.38 0.29
CA ASP A 12 -0.94 8.64 0.99
C ASP A 12 -2.13 8.65 0.01
N GLN A 13 -1.97 9.23 -1.18
CA GLN A 13 -2.99 9.17 -2.23
C GLN A 13 -3.26 7.74 -2.70
N LEU A 14 -2.22 6.93 -2.88
CA LEU A 14 -2.37 5.52 -3.25
C LEU A 14 -3.07 4.71 -2.15
N LEU A 15 -2.78 5.00 -0.88
CA LEU A 15 -3.47 4.38 0.24
C LEU A 15 -4.96 4.74 0.24
N ARG A 16 -5.29 6.03 0.06
CA ARG A 16 -6.70 6.46 0.00
C ARG A 16 -7.43 5.87 -1.20
N ARG A 17 -6.78 5.84 -2.36
CA ARG A 17 -7.32 5.20 -3.57
C ARG A 17 -7.57 3.71 -3.34
N LYS A 18 -6.69 3.04 -2.60
CA LYS A 18 -6.86 1.62 -2.24
C LYS A 18 -8.07 1.39 -1.35
N GLU A 19 -8.28 2.21 -0.34
CA GLU A 19 -9.45 2.12 0.55
C GLU A 19 -10.74 2.21 -0.25
N ILE A 20 -10.85 3.20 -1.13
CA ILE A 20 -12.02 3.37 -2.00
C ILE A 20 -12.16 2.18 -2.97
N TYR A 21 -11.06 1.69 -3.53
CA TYR A 21 -11.09 0.52 -4.41
C TYR A 21 -11.61 -0.73 -3.69
N GLU A 22 -11.13 -1.00 -2.47
CA GLU A 22 -11.60 -2.15 -1.69
C GLU A 22 -13.05 -1.99 -1.17
N GLU A 23 -13.55 -0.75 -1.03
CA GLU A 23 -14.97 -0.47 -0.76
C GLU A 23 -15.87 -0.77 -1.97
N LEU A 24 -15.39 -0.45 -3.18
CA LEU A 24 -16.10 -0.72 -4.44
C LEU A 24 -15.95 -2.17 -4.92
N HIS A 25 -14.83 -2.79 -4.60
CA HIS A 25 -14.44 -4.14 -5.03
C HIS A 25 -14.10 -5.03 -3.83
N PRO A 26 -15.07 -5.37 -2.97
CA PRO A 26 -14.81 -6.11 -1.72
C PRO A 26 -14.16 -7.47 -1.96
N GLU A 27 -14.38 -8.08 -3.12
CA GLU A 27 -13.76 -9.34 -3.56
C GLU A 27 -12.24 -9.25 -3.75
N THR A 28 -11.71 -8.05 -4.00
CA THR A 28 -10.27 -7.81 -4.16
C THR A 28 -9.54 -7.63 -2.82
N ARG A 29 -10.29 -7.60 -1.71
CA ARG A 29 -9.73 -7.43 -0.37
C ARG A 29 -8.89 -8.64 0.04
N LYS A 30 -7.75 -8.36 0.68
CA LYS A 30 -6.85 -9.40 1.18
C LYS A 30 -7.59 -10.32 2.17
N GLY A 31 -7.69 -11.61 1.82
CA GLY A 31 -8.38 -12.64 2.61
C GLY A 31 -9.71 -13.10 2.02
N PHE A 32 -10.30 -12.35 1.07
CA PHE A 32 -11.55 -12.74 0.42
C PHE A 32 -11.38 -14.00 -0.42
N ALA A 33 -10.32 -14.13 -1.22
CA ALA A 33 -10.04 -15.34 -1.99
C ALA A 33 -9.88 -16.59 -1.10
N GLY A 34 -9.25 -16.47 0.06
CA GLY A 34 -9.11 -17.57 1.03
C GLY A 34 -10.43 -17.92 1.73
N ALA A 35 -11.28 -16.94 2.00
CA ALA A 35 -12.62 -17.15 2.51
C ALA A 35 -13.52 -17.80 1.45
N LYS A 36 -13.52 -17.29 0.22
CA LYS A 36 -14.24 -17.85 -0.93
C LYS A 36 -13.82 -19.29 -1.20
N ALA A 37 -12.52 -19.59 -1.23
CA ALA A 37 -12.04 -20.97 -1.38
C ALA A 37 -12.52 -21.89 -0.24
N ARG A 38 -12.58 -21.41 1.01
CA ARG A 38 -13.15 -22.20 2.12
C ARG A 38 -14.64 -22.45 1.98
N TRP A 39 -15.39 -21.51 1.40
CA TRP A 39 -16.83 -21.61 1.18
C TRP A 39 -17.16 -22.47 -0.05
N GLU A 40 -16.38 -22.35 -1.12
CA GLU A 40 -16.53 -23.11 -2.36
C GLU A 40 -16.17 -24.59 -2.17
N ASN A 41 -15.19 -24.90 -1.30
CA ASN A 41 -14.94 -26.28 -0.86
C ASN A 41 -16.08 -26.87 -0.01
N ALA A 42 -17.00 -26.05 0.51
CA ALA A 42 -18.17 -26.49 1.28
C ALA A 42 -19.45 -26.60 0.45
N THR A 43 -19.48 -26.03 -0.75
CA THR A 43 -20.62 -26.08 -1.69
C THR A 43 -20.09 -26.06 -3.12
N GLU A 44 -20.29 -27.15 -3.88
CA GLU A 44 -20.02 -27.27 -5.33
C GLU A 44 -20.77 -26.18 -6.13
N THR A 45 -20.29 -24.95 -6.10
CA THR A 45 -20.80 -23.85 -6.90
C THR A 45 -19.67 -23.27 -7.70
N VAL A 46 -19.87 -23.25 -9.01
CA VAL A 46 -18.92 -22.86 -10.05
C VAL A 46 -18.24 -21.54 -9.66
N SER A 47 -16.92 -21.59 -9.50
CA SER A 47 -16.05 -20.43 -9.33
C SER A 47 -16.23 -19.50 -10.52
N VAL A 48 -17.06 -18.47 -10.37
CA VAL A 48 -16.89 -17.24 -11.16
C VAL A 48 -15.60 -16.62 -10.63
N ALA A 49 -14.47 -17.01 -11.20
CA ALA A 49 -13.24 -16.24 -11.12
C ALA A 49 -13.55 -14.94 -11.85
N THR A 50 -13.94 -13.91 -11.10
CA THR A 50 -13.94 -12.56 -11.63
C THR A 50 -12.48 -12.26 -11.98
N ASP A 51 -12.20 -11.94 -13.24
CA ASP A 51 -10.90 -11.45 -13.76
C ASP A 51 -10.52 -10.08 -13.15
N GLU A 52 -10.91 -9.84 -11.90
CA GLU A 52 -10.66 -8.61 -11.19
C GLU A 52 -9.26 -8.65 -10.62
N LYS A 53 -8.38 -7.95 -11.34
CA LYS A 53 -7.01 -7.67 -10.94
C LYS A 53 -6.99 -7.09 -9.53
N SER A 54 -5.94 -7.42 -8.78
CA SER A 54 -5.71 -6.78 -7.48
C SER A 54 -5.54 -5.27 -7.66
N PHE A 55 -5.85 -4.49 -6.60
CA PHE A 55 -5.65 -3.04 -6.61
C PHE A 55 -4.27 -2.62 -7.14
N SER A 56 -3.22 -3.33 -6.69
CA SER A 56 -1.84 -3.05 -7.06
C SER A 56 -1.60 -3.25 -8.56
N GLU A 57 -2.16 -4.31 -9.15
CA GLU A 57 -2.03 -4.62 -10.58
C GLU A 57 -2.83 -3.64 -11.45
N ASP A 58 -4.09 -3.39 -11.10
CA ASP A 58 -4.94 -2.43 -11.82
C ASP A 58 -4.32 -1.02 -11.79
N THR A 59 -3.92 -0.56 -10.61
CA THR A 59 -3.33 0.76 -10.45
C THR A 59 -1.96 0.86 -11.12
N ALA A 60 -1.13 -0.18 -11.05
CA ALA A 60 0.16 -0.21 -11.72
C ALA A 60 0.03 -0.12 -13.25
N GLN A 61 -0.94 -0.85 -13.82
CA GLN A 61 -1.24 -0.76 -15.25
C GLN A 61 -1.68 0.65 -15.65
N LYS A 62 -2.55 1.29 -14.85
CA LYS A 62 -3.03 2.67 -15.10
C LYS A 62 -1.93 3.72 -14.95
N LEU A 63 -0.98 3.50 -14.05
CA LEU A 63 0.14 4.42 -13.80
C LEU A 63 1.38 4.14 -14.65
N GLY A 64 1.43 3.01 -15.37
CA GLY A 64 2.60 2.60 -16.14
C GLY A 64 3.82 2.24 -15.28
N VAL A 65 3.59 1.75 -14.06
CA VAL A 65 4.64 1.36 -13.11
C VAL A 65 4.57 -0.13 -12.80
N ALA A 66 5.57 -0.67 -12.10
CA ALA A 66 5.50 -2.04 -11.61
C ALA A 66 4.50 -2.16 -10.43
N PRO A 67 3.75 -3.27 -10.30
CA PRO A 67 2.89 -3.53 -9.14
C PRO A 67 3.62 -3.39 -7.81
N ARG A 68 4.89 -3.84 -7.77
CA ARG A 68 5.81 -3.70 -6.63
C ARG A 68 5.93 -2.26 -6.14
N THR A 69 5.94 -1.28 -7.05
CA THR A 69 6.05 0.14 -6.73
C THR A 69 4.79 0.62 -6.01
N VAL A 70 3.62 0.23 -6.49
CA VAL A 70 2.33 0.56 -5.85
C VAL A 70 2.25 -0.06 -4.45
N GLU A 71 2.61 -1.34 -4.32
CA GLU A 71 2.64 -2.04 -3.03
C GLU A 71 3.57 -1.37 -2.01
N MET A 72 4.78 -0.99 -2.45
CA MET A 72 5.78 -0.34 -1.63
C MET A 72 5.26 1.00 -1.11
N LYS A 73 4.69 1.83 -1.99
CA LYS A 73 4.10 3.12 -1.61
C LYS A 73 2.95 2.95 -0.62
N VAL A 74 2.03 2.02 -0.89
CA VAL A 74 0.94 1.69 0.05
C VAL A 74 1.49 1.22 1.40
N GLN A 75 2.55 0.41 1.42
CA GLN A 75 3.19 -0.04 2.67
C GLN A 75 3.79 1.13 3.46
N ILE A 76 4.47 2.05 2.78
CA ILE A 76 5.05 3.25 3.40
C ILE A 76 3.93 4.10 4.03
N ALA A 77 2.89 4.43 3.27
CA ALA A 77 1.80 5.25 3.77
C ALA A 77 1.03 4.59 4.92
N LYS A 78 0.85 3.26 4.88
CA LYS A 78 0.09 2.54 5.90
C LYS A 78 0.82 2.42 7.24
N ASN A 79 2.15 2.23 7.20
CA ASN A 79 2.91 1.85 8.39
C ASN A 79 3.75 2.98 9.01
N LEU A 80 3.91 4.10 8.31
CA LEU A 80 4.56 5.27 8.91
C LEU A 80 3.55 6.06 9.75
N THR A 81 3.95 6.43 10.95
CA THR A 81 3.18 7.39 11.77
C THR A 81 3.18 8.78 11.14
N PRO A 82 2.17 9.64 11.42
CA PRO A 82 2.13 11.00 10.88
C PRO A 82 3.38 11.82 11.18
N GLU A 83 3.94 11.66 12.37
CA GLU A 83 5.18 12.31 12.80
C GLU A 83 6.38 11.87 11.95
N VAL A 84 6.54 10.56 11.72
CA VAL A 84 7.63 10.03 10.89
C VAL A 84 7.45 10.41 9.43
N LYS A 85 6.20 10.46 8.93
CA LYS A 85 5.91 10.97 7.58
C LYS A 85 6.43 12.39 7.42
N ALA A 86 6.14 13.29 8.36
CA ALA A 86 6.61 14.67 8.33
C ALA A 86 8.15 14.73 8.32
N ALA A 87 8.80 14.00 9.22
CA ALA A 87 10.27 13.93 9.28
C ALA A 87 10.90 13.44 7.96
N VAL A 88 10.28 12.45 7.31
CA VAL A 88 10.71 11.95 5.99
C VAL A 88 10.58 13.02 4.89
N LYS A 89 9.51 13.83 4.91
CA LYS A 89 9.35 14.94 3.94
C LYS A 89 10.39 16.03 4.17
N GLU A 90 10.57 16.45 5.42
CA GLU A 90 11.45 17.57 5.78
C GLU A 90 12.93 17.22 5.61
N SER A 91 13.33 16.01 6.01
CA SER A 91 14.72 15.56 5.93
C SER A 91 15.10 15.01 4.55
N GLY A 92 14.17 15.00 3.58
CA GLY A 92 14.42 14.49 2.23
C GLY A 92 14.81 13.00 2.22
N ILE A 93 14.29 12.21 3.16
CA ILE A 93 14.62 10.78 3.25
C ILE A 93 14.11 10.08 1.99
N SER A 94 14.98 9.29 1.35
CA SER A 94 14.61 8.57 0.12
C SER A 94 13.51 7.52 0.35
N GLU A 95 12.74 7.22 -0.70
CA GLU A 95 11.66 6.23 -0.68
C GLU A 95 12.14 4.84 -0.18
N LYS A 96 13.37 4.45 -0.51
CA LYS A 96 13.98 3.19 -0.03
C LYS A 96 14.19 3.20 1.48
N ASN A 97 14.60 4.32 2.06
CA ASN A 97 14.80 4.46 3.50
C ASN A 97 13.47 4.62 4.23
N ALA A 98 12.50 5.33 3.64
CA ALA A 98 11.13 5.37 4.12
C ALA A 98 10.50 3.96 4.21
N LEU A 99 10.78 3.08 3.23
CA LEU A 99 10.36 1.68 3.29
C LEU A 99 11.00 0.91 4.44
N LYS A 100 12.28 1.16 4.76
CA LYS A 100 12.94 0.54 5.93
C LYS A 100 12.26 0.97 7.22
N LEU A 101 11.98 2.26 7.37
CA LEU A 101 11.23 2.82 8.50
C LEU A 101 9.85 2.18 8.64
N ALA A 102 9.11 2.05 7.53
CA ALA A 102 7.79 1.42 7.48
C ALA A 102 7.77 -0.07 7.86
N ARG A 103 8.94 -0.72 7.94
CA ARG A 103 9.09 -2.12 8.37
C ARG A 103 9.46 -2.26 9.84
N ILE A 104 9.79 -1.16 10.53
CA ILE A 104 9.97 -1.14 11.98
C ILE A 104 8.57 -1.19 12.61
N LYS A 105 8.30 -2.25 13.38
CA LYS A 105 6.99 -2.47 14.02
C LYS A 105 6.76 -1.64 15.27
N ASP A 106 7.84 -1.26 15.94
CA ASP A 106 7.86 -0.52 17.19
C ASP A 106 7.88 0.97 16.86
N GLU A 107 6.86 1.71 17.29
CA GLU A 107 6.68 3.12 16.94
C GLU A 107 7.78 4.01 17.51
N ASP A 108 8.22 3.75 18.75
CA ASP A 108 9.27 4.53 19.39
C ASP A 108 10.60 4.34 18.66
N LYS A 109 10.93 3.08 18.30
CA LYS A 109 12.10 2.78 17.48
C LYS A 109 12.00 3.37 16.07
N GLN A 110 10.80 3.43 15.50
CA GLN A 110 10.58 4.02 14.18
C GLN A 110 10.87 5.53 14.21
N LYS A 111 10.39 6.23 15.24
CA LYS A 111 10.66 7.66 15.45
C LYS A 111 12.13 7.94 15.67
N GLU A 112 12.79 7.18 16.56
CA GLU A 112 14.23 7.31 16.80
C GLU A 112 15.04 7.09 15.52
N ALA A 113 14.71 6.07 14.74
CA ALA A 113 15.37 5.78 13.47
C ALA A 113 15.16 6.90 12.44
N ALA A 114 14.00 7.55 12.42
CA ALA A 114 13.71 8.65 11.50
C ALA A 114 14.51 9.93 11.82
N GLN A 115 14.89 10.12 13.09
CA GLN A 115 15.70 11.26 13.53
C GLN A 115 17.21 11.03 13.33
N ARG A 116 17.63 9.81 13.00
CA ARG A 116 19.04 9.49 12.69
C ARG A 116 19.36 9.73 11.22
N PRO A 117 20.58 10.15 10.87
CA PRO A 117 21.01 10.26 9.48
C PRO A 117 21.05 8.88 8.80
N PHE A 118 20.64 8.83 7.51
CA PHE A 118 20.50 7.63 6.69
C PHE A 118 21.57 7.45 5.62
#